data_AF-A0A840X4T6-F1
#
_entry.id   AF-A0A840X4T6-F1
#
_cell.length_a   1.000
_cell.length_b   1.000
_cell.length_c   1.000
_cell.angle_alpha   90.00
_cell.angle_beta   90.00
_cell.angle_gamma   90.00
#
_symmetry.space_group_name_H-M   'P 1'
#
loop_
_entity.id
_entity.type
_entity.pdbx_description
1 polymer ?
#
loop_
_entity_poly.entity_id
_entity_poly.type
_entity_poly.pdbx_seq_one_letter_code
_entity_poly.pdbx_strand_id
1 'polypeptide(L)'
;MFDIGFYELAVVGVVALIVVGPKDLPRMFRTVGQYVGKARGMAREFQRAMNDAAREADLDGVGDIAKTMKQAADPLKSASDAARDYAQSFKSDMLDVEKQAERAAARKAQVEAANAAAETWTPPAAAEAAAPEAEAPTDLPEPTPTEAPDPAPARKDA
;
A
#
# COMPACT_ATOMS: atom_id res chain seq x y z
N MET A 1 -15.24 -1.52 -15.50
CA MET A 1 -13.91 -2.14 -15.62
C MET A 1 -12.81 -1.19 -16.13
N PHE A 2 -13.05 0.13 -16.14
CA PHE A 2 -12.00 1.14 -16.27
C PHE A 2 -12.15 2.12 -15.11
N ASP A 3 -12.04 1.60 -13.88
CA ASP A 3 -11.92 2.42 -12.67
C ASP A 3 -10.50 3.01 -12.61
N ILE A 4 -10.10 3.69 -13.69
CA ILE A 4 -8.90 4.51 -13.74
C ILE A 4 -9.30 5.79 -13.00
N GLY A 5 -9.03 5.81 -11.71
CA GLY A 5 -9.13 7.01 -10.92
C GLY A 5 -8.05 8.02 -11.32
N PHE A 6 -8.15 9.21 -10.73
CA PHE A 6 -7.19 10.29 -10.98
C PHE A 6 -5.76 9.86 -10.61
N TYR A 7 -5.61 9.04 -9.56
CA TYR A 7 -4.32 8.55 -9.11
C TYR A 7 -3.73 7.51 -10.06
N GLU A 8 -4.52 6.58 -10.58
CA GLU A 8 -4.05 5.61 -11.58
C GLU A 8 -3.64 6.32 -12.88
N LEU A 9 -4.40 7.32 -13.32
CA LEU A 9 -4.04 8.13 -14.48
C LEU A 9 -2.74 8.92 -14.24
N ALA A 10 -2.54 9.43 -13.02
CA ALA A 10 -1.29 10.10 -12.64
C ALA A 10 -0.09 9.14 -12.67
N VAL A 11 -0.24 7.92 -12.14
CA VAL A 11 0.81 6.89 -12.19
C VAL A 11 1.16 6.52 -13.63
N VAL A 12 0.15 6.27 -14.47
CA VAL A 12 0.37 6.00 -15.90
C VAL A 12 1.03 7.21 -16.58
N GLY A 13 0.63 8.43 -16.22
CA GLY A 13 1.26 9.66 -16.69
C GLY A 13 2.75 9.72 -16.36
N VAL A 14 3.13 9.43 -15.11
CA VAL A 14 4.54 9.39 -14.68
C VAL A 14 5.32 8.33 -15.45
N VAL A 15 4.78 7.11 -15.58
CA VAL A 15 5.43 6.04 -16.36
C VAL A 15 5.61 6.46 -17.82
N ALA A 16 4.59 7.05 -18.42
CA ALA A 16 4.65 7.54 -19.80
C ALA A 16 5.69 8.67 -19.97
N LEU A 17 5.84 9.57 -18.97
CA LEU A 17 6.87 10.60 -18.99
C LEU A 17 8.29 10.01 -18.95
N ILE A 18 8.51 8.91 -18.24
CA ILE A 18 9.81 8.23 -18.17
C ILE A 18 10.11 7.51 -19.48
N VAL A 19 9.14 6.77 -20.02
CA VAL A 19 9.33 5.91 -21.20
C VAL A 19 9.41 6.71 -22.49
N VAL A 20 8.47 7.65 -22.69
CA VAL A 20 8.36 8.45 -23.92
C VAL A 20 9.17 9.74 -23.80
N GLY A 21 9.30 10.28 -22.58
CA GLY A 21 9.95 11.55 -22.33
C GLY A 21 8.95 12.71 -22.16
N PRO A 22 9.24 13.68 -21.27
CA PRO A 22 8.33 14.78 -20.95
C PRO A 22 8.08 15.77 -22.10
N LYS A 23 8.95 15.77 -23.12
CA LYS A 23 8.86 16.70 -24.27
C LYS A 23 8.06 16.11 -25.44
N ASP A 24 8.01 14.79 -25.56
CA ASP A 24 7.42 14.12 -26.73
C ASP A 24 5.94 13.78 -26.51
N LEU A 25 5.57 13.42 -25.28
CA LEU A 25 4.20 13.20 -24.84
C LEU A 25 3.22 14.34 -25.22
N PRO A 26 3.50 15.64 -24.94
CA PRO A 26 2.61 16.73 -25.34
C PRO A 26 2.53 16.91 -26.86
N ARG A 27 3.60 16.63 -27.61
CA ARG A 27 3.57 16.67 -29.09
C ARG A 27 2.71 15.55 -29.66
N MET A 28 2.78 14.35 -29.08
CA MET A 28 1.94 13.21 -29.47
C MET A 28 0.47 13.49 -29.21
N PHE A 29 0.11 13.97 -28.02
CA PHE A 29 -1.28 14.34 -27.71
C PHE A 29 -1.82 15.41 -28.64
N ARG A 30 -1.00 16.40 -29.02
CA ARG A 30 -1.42 17.43 -29.97
C ARG A 30 -1.70 16.85 -31.36
N THR A 31 -0.93 15.85 -31.77
CA THR A 31 -1.11 15.18 -33.07
C THR A 31 -2.35 14.30 -33.05
N VAL A 32 -2.46 13.38 -32.07
CA VAL A 32 -3.62 12.52 -31.88
C VAL A 32 -4.90 13.34 -31.72
N GLY A 33 -4.85 14.40 -30.91
CA GLY A 33 -5.98 15.29 -30.69
C GLY A 33 -6.49 15.96 -31.97
N GLN A 34 -5.62 16.32 -32.91
CA GLN A 34 -6.03 16.85 -34.21
C GLN A 34 -6.77 15.81 -35.06
N TYR A 35 -6.28 14.56 -35.08
CA TYR A 35 -6.94 13.47 -35.80
C TYR A 35 -8.31 13.15 -35.18
N VAL A 36 -8.37 13.02 -33.86
CA VAL A 36 -9.64 12.80 -33.13
C VAL A 36 -10.60 13.97 -33.34
N GLY A 37 -10.10 15.21 -33.34
CA GLY A 37 -10.91 16.40 -33.62
C GLY A 37 -11.53 16.40 -35.01
N LYS A 38 -10.74 16.04 -36.04
CA LYS A 38 -11.24 15.88 -37.42
C LYS A 38 -12.27 14.76 -37.52
N ALA A 39 -11.99 13.59 -36.94
CA ALA A 39 -12.92 12.46 -36.91
C ALA A 39 -14.23 12.82 -36.21
N ARG A 40 -14.17 13.55 -35.09
CA ARG A 40 -15.37 14.03 -34.38
C ARG A 40 -16.14 15.08 -35.16
N GLY A 41 -15.45 15.92 -35.93
CA GLY A 41 -16.07 16.83 -36.90
C GLY A 41 -16.86 16.07 -37.96
N MET A 42 -16.24 15.08 -38.60
CA MET A 42 -16.89 14.20 -39.59
C MET A 42 -18.08 13.46 -38.99
N ALA A 43 -17.91 12.85 -37.80
CA ALA A 43 -18.98 12.13 -37.11
C ALA A 43 -20.20 13.01 -36.82
N ARG A 44 -20.01 14.30 -36.51
CA ARG A 44 -21.13 15.24 -36.33
C ARG A 44 -21.87 15.51 -37.64
N GLU A 45 -21.17 15.58 -38.76
CA GLU A 45 -21.77 15.74 -40.08
C GLU A 45 -22.56 14.49 -40.48
N PHE A 46 -21.99 13.30 -40.26
CA PHE A 46 -22.69 12.04 -40.44
C PHE A 46 -23.93 11.92 -39.55
N GLN A 47 -23.84 12.34 -38.29
CA GLN A 47 -24.98 12.31 -37.38
C GLN A 47 -26.09 13.26 -37.83
N ARG A 48 -25.75 14.44 -38.40
CA ARG A 48 -26.73 15.35 -39.01
C ARG A 48 -27.38 14.72 -40.23
N ALA A 49 -26.58 14.25 -41.19
CA ALA A 49 -27.09 13.60 -42.40
C ALA A 49 -27.93 12.36 -42.11
N MET A 50 -27.54 11.54 -41.13
CA MET A 50 -28.31 10.38 -40.68
C MET A 50 -29.60 10.77 -39.96
N ASN A 51 -29.58 11.82 -39.14
CA ASN A 51 -30.80 12.32 -38.51
C ASN A 51 -31.78 12.90 -39.54
N ASP A 52 -31.28 13.61 -40.55
CA ASP A 52 -32.11 14.14 -41.63
C ASP A 52 -32.69 13.01 -42.48
N ALA A 53 -31.85 12.02 -42.85
CA ALA A 53 -32.30 10.82 -43.55
C ALA A 53 -33.27 9.96 -42.72
N ALA A 54 -33.07 9.83 -41.41
CA ALA A 54 -33.96 9.06 -40.53
C ALA A 54 -35.32 9.76 -40.32
N ARG A 55 -35.35 11.11 -40.30
CA ARG A 55 -36.60 11.88 -40.31
C ARG A 55 -37.36 11.73 -41.63
N GLU A 56 -36.64 11.68 -42.75
CA GLU A 56 -37.22 11.47 -44.08
C GLU A 56 -37.72 10.01 -44.25
N ALA A 57 -37.04 9.05 -43.63
CA ALA A 57 -37.30 7.61 -43.80
C ALA A 57 -38.16 6.97 -42.67
N ASP A 58 -38.61 7.72 -41.67
CA ASP A 58 -39.40 7.24 -40.51
C ASP A 58 -38.80 5.99 -39.84
N LEU A 59 -37.45 5.93 -39.77
CA LEU A 59 -36.73 4.75 -39.31
C LEU A 59 -36.58 4.75 -37.78
N ASP A 60 -37.48 4.03 -37.10
CA ASP A 60 -37.49 3.77 -35.64
C ASP A 60 -36.17 3.20 -35.05
N GLY A 61 -35.24 2.71 -35.88
CA GLY A 61 -34.05 1.97 -35.43
C GLY A 61 -32.98 2.76 -34.66
N VAL A 62 -32.97 4.10 -34.72
CA VAL A 62 -31.98 4.91 -33.96
C VAL A 62 -32.29 4.89 -32.45
N GLY A 63 -33.57 4.82 -32.08
CA GLY A 63 -33.99 4.73 -30.68
C GLY A 63 -33.53 3.43 -30.01
N ASP A 64 -33.57 2.32 -30.75
CA ASP A 64 -33.20 0.99 -30.24
C ASP A 64 -31.70 0.86 -29.94
N ILE A 65 -30.85 1.50 -30.74
CA ILE A 65 -29.40 1.53 -30.50
C ILE A 65 -29.10 2.29 -29.21
N ALA A 66 -29.73 3.45 -29.00
CA ALA A 66 -29.57 4.22 -27.78
C ALA A 66 -30.07 3.44 -26.54
N LYS A 67 -31.17 2.70 -26.69
CA LYS A 67 -31.76 1.85 -25.63
C LYS A 67 -30.85 0.68 -25.27
N THR A 68 -30.28 0.02 -26.28
CA THR A 68 -29.31 -1.08 -26.12
C THR A 68 -28.04 -0.58 -25.44
N MET A 69 -27.55 0.61 -25.82
CA MET A 69 -26.37 1.21 -25.19
C MET A 69 -26.63 1.56 -23.72
N LYS A 70 -27.84 2.03 -23.40
CA LYS A 70 -28.26 2.32 -22.03
C LYS A 70 -28.35 1.04 -21.19
N GLN A 71 -28.93 -0.03 -21.72
CA GLN A 71 -28.99 -1.33 -21.04
C GLN A 71 -27.62 -1.95 -20.82
N ALA A 72 -26.65 -1.71 -21.71
CA ALA A 72 -25.27 -2.15 -21.51
C ALA A 72 -24.53 -1.33 -20.44
N ALA A 73 -24.92 -0.08 -20.21
CA ALA A 73 -24.28 0.81 -19.24
C ALA A 73 -24.69 0.51 -17.78
N ASP A 74 -25.92 0.04 -17.55
CA ASP A 74 -26.43 -0.29 -16.21
C ASP A 74 -25.58 -1.34 -15.46
N PRO A 75 -25.24 -2.52 -16.03
CA PRO A 75 -24.40 -3.50 -15.35
C PRO A 75 -22.96 -3.02 -15.15
N LEU A 76 -22.44 -2.19 -16.06
CA LEU A 76 -21.12 -1.57 -15.90
C LEU A 76 -21.09 -0.62 -14.69
N LYS A 77 -22.19 0.11 -14.46
CA LYS A 77 -22.32 1.03 -13.33
C LYS A 77 -22.38 0.27 -12.00
N SER A 78 -23.19 -0.79 -11.92
CA SER A 78 -23.24 -1.62 -10.71
C SER A 78 -21.89 -2.28 -10.40
N ALA A 79 -21.15 -2.70 -11.43
CA ALA A 79 -19.81 -3.25 -11.25
C ALA A 79 -18.80 -2.18 -10.76
N SER A 80 -18.88 -0.95 -11.27
CA SER A 80 -18.02 0.15 -10.77
C SER A 80 -18.36 0.56 -9.34
N ASP A 81 -19.64 0.54 -8.96
CA ASP A 81 -20.06 0.86 -7.59
C ASP A 81 -19.49 -0.16 -6.60
N ALA A 82 -19.59 -1.46 -6.91
CA ALA A 82 -18.98 -2.51 -6.09
C ALA A 82 -17.45 -2.42 -6.01
N ALA A 83 -16.78 -2.09 -7.12
CA ALA A 83 -15.33 -1.89 -7.14
C ALA A 83 -14.91 -0.69 -6.29
N ARG A 84 -15.69 0.39 -6.32
CA ARG A 84 -15.46 1.60 -5.54
C ARG A 84 -15.62 1.35 -4.04
N ASP A 85 -16.64 0.61 -3.65
CA ASP A 85 -16.86 0.24 -2.23
C ASP A 85 -15.69 -0.58 -1.69
N TYR A 86 -15.20 -1.55 -2.47
CA TYR A 86 -14.02 -2.34 -2.11
C TYR A 86 -12.73 -1.51 -2.04
N ALA A 87 -12.52 -0.59 -2.99
CA ALA A 87 -11.36 0.30 -2.96
C ALA A 87 -11.40 1.23 -1.72
N GLN A 88 -12.60 1.66 -1.32
CA GLN A 88 -12.78 2.55 -0.18
C GLN A 88 -12.52 1.85 1.15
N SER A 89 -12.93 0.57 1.30
CA SER A 89 -12.60 -0.23 2.48
C SER A 89 -11.11 -0.55 2.58
N PHE A 90 -10.46 -0.86 1.45
CA PHE A 90 -9.01 -1.10 1.44
C PHE A 90 -8.22 0.14 1.82
N LYS A 91 -8.66 1.32 1.37
CA LYS A 91 -8.05 2.60 1.72
C LYS A 91 -8.20 2.92 3.21
N SER A 92 -9.37 2.65 3.81
CA SER A 92 -9.54 2.84 5.25
C SER A 92 -8.65 1.90 6.05
N ASP A 93 -8.55 0.64 5.64
CA ASP A 93 -7.71 -0.35 6.32
C ASP A 93 -6.22 0.07 6.29
N MET A 94 -5.72 0.54 5.13
CA MET A 94 -4.35 1.05 5.04
C MET A 94 -4.11 2.26 5.94
N LEU A 95 -5.04 3.22 5.98
CA LEU A 95 -4.92 4.40 6.83
C LEU A 95 -4.93 4.04 8.32
N ASP A 96 -5.68 3.01 8.71
CA ASP A 96 -5.70 2.55 10.09
C ASP A 96 -4.43 1.79 10.47
N VAL A 97 -3.86 1.00 9.55
CA VAL A 97 -2.54 0.37 9.75
C VAL A 97 -1.44 1.41 9.91
N GLU A 98 -1.44 2.47 9.09
CA GLU A 98 -0.46 3.55 9.19
C GLU A 98 -0.55 4.28 10.54
N LYS A 99 -1.77 4.60 10.99
CA LYS A 99 -2.00 5.19 12.33
C LYS A 99 -1.64 4.25 13.46
N GLN A 100 -1.86 2.94 13.32
CA GLN A 100 -1.46 1.95 14.32
C GLN A 100 0.05 1.86 14.43
N ALA A 101 0.77 1.89 13.30
CA ALA A 101 2.23 1.90 13.28
C ALA A 101 2.81 3.15 13.94
N GLU A 102 2.22 4.33 13.68
CA GLU A 102 2.63 5.58 14.32
C GLU A 102 2.40 5.56 15.84
N ARG A 103 1.24 5.05 16.28
CA ARG A 103 0.94 4.90 17.73
C ARG A 103 1.84 3.87 18.41
N ALA A 104 2.20 2.79 17.72
CA ALA A 104 3.13 1.79 18.23
C ALA A 104 4.55 2.37 18.37
N ALA A 105 5.00 3.16 17.40
CA ALA A 105 6.28 3.87 17.45
C ALA A 105 6.31 4.91 18.59
N ALA A 106 5.23 5.69 18.76
CA ALA A 106 5.11 6.66 19.84
C ALA A 106 5.10 5.99 21.24
N ARG A 107 4.40 4.85 21.38
CA ARG A 107 4.44 4.07 22.63
C ARG A 107 5.84 3.53 22.92
N LYS A 108 6.54 3.01 21.91
CA LYS A 108 7.90 2.50 22.08
C LYS A 108 8.85 3.60 22.56
N ALA A 109 8.78 4.79 21.96
CA ALA A 109 9.57 5.95 22.37
C ALA A 109 9.27 6.41 23.82
N GLN A 110 8.00 6.38 24.25
CA GLN A 110 7.65 6.70 25.64
C GLN A 110 8.18 5.68 26.64
N VAL A 111 8.17 4.38 26.30
CA VAL A 111 8.72 3.33 27.17
C VAL A 111 10.23 3.44 27.30
N GLU A 112 10.95 3.72 26.20
CA GLU A 112 12.39 3.99 26.25
C GLU A 112 12.72 5.24 27.07
N ALA A 113 11.95 6.33 26.92
CA ALA A 113 12.13 7.54 27.71
C ALA A 113 11.86 7.33 29.21
N ALA A 114 10.86 6.52 29.56
CA ALA A 114 10.54 6.18 30.95
C ALA A 114 11.63 5.30 31.60
N ASN A 115 12.17 4.33 30.85
CA ASN A 115 13.28 3.50 31.32
C ASN A 115 14.57 4.32 31.50
N ALA A 116 14.89 5.22 30.57
CA ALA A 116 16.04 6.13 30.71
C ALA A 116 15.91 7.06 31.93
N ALA A 117 14.70 7.56 32.22
CA ALA A 117 14.46 8.37 33.41
C ALA A 117 14.59 7.58 34.72
N ALA A 118 14.21 6.30 34.72
CA ALA A 118 14.38 5.41 35.86
C ALA A 118 15.86 5.10 36.16
N GLU A 119 16.72 5.01 35.15
CA GLU A 119 18.18 4.83 35.34
C GLU A 119 18.86 6.07 35.94
N THR A 120 18.28 7.27 35.75
CA THR A 120 18.79 8.51 36.35
C THR A 120 18.25 8.81 37.76
N TRP A 121 17.34 7.99 38.29
CA TRP A 121 16.82 8.17 39.64
C TRP A 121 17.66 7.38 40.66
N THR A 122 18.58 8.08 41.35
CA THR A 122 19.15 7.57 42.62
C THR A 122 18.19 7.92 43.77
N PRO A 123 17.68 6.93 44.53
CA PRO A 123 16.87 7.20 45.72
C PRO A 123 17.72 7.95 46.76
N PRO A 124 17.15 8.92 47.50
CA PRO A 124 17.90 9.62 48.54
C PRO A 124 18.34 8.60 49.59
N ALA A 125 19.64 8.54 49.84
CA ALA A 125 20.28 7.67 50.79
C ALA A 125 19.63 7.82 52.18
N ALA A 126 18.76 6.87 52.53
CA ALA A 126 18.24 6.71 53.87
C ALA A 126 19.12 5.68 54.60
N ALA A 127 19.94 6.23 55.50
CA ALA A 127 20.31 5.67 56.80
C ALA A 127 20.76 4.19 56.86
N GLU A 128 22.08 4.04 57.02
CA GLU A 128 22.66 3.42 58.22
C GLU A 128 22.02 2.11 58.73
N ALA A 129 22.64 0.98 58.36
CA ALA A 129 22.60 -0.23 59.17
C ALA A 129 23.98 -0.90 59.11
N ALA A 130 24.78 -0.57 60.11
CA ALA A 130 26.03 -1.24 60.44
C ALA A 130 25.77 -2.66 60.98
N ALA A 131 26.58 -3.64 60.58
CA ALA A 131 26.96 -4.82 61.39
C ALA A 131 27.94 -5.73 60.61
N PRO A 132 28.82 -6.49 61.30
CA PRO A 132 30.25 -6.46 61.02
C PRO A 132 30.87 -7.82 60.60
N GLU A 133 32.04 -7.69 59.99
CA GLU A 133 33.29 -8.42 60.28
C GLU A 133 33.37 -9.96 60.12
N ALA A 134 34.43 -10.32 59.40
CA ALA A 134 34.90 -11.64 59.00
C ALA A 134 35.28 -12.55 60.17
N GLU A 135 35.18 -13.87 59.95
CA GLU A 135 36.23 -14.84 60.30
C GLU A 135 36.25 -16.01 59.30
N ALA A 136 37.44 -16.31 58.77
CA ALA A 136 37.74 -17.49 57.95
C ALA A 136 37.95 -18.74 58.85
N PRO A 137 38.05 -19.95 58.27
CA PRO A 137 39.41 -20.40 58.03
C PRO A 137 39.63 -21.18 56.73
N THR A 138 40.79 -20.86 56.17
CA THR A 138 41.72 -21.65 55.36
C THR A 138 41.71 -23.16 55.70
N ASP A 139 41.51 -24.01 54.69
CA ASP A 139 42.43 -25.13 54.43
C ASP A 139 42.24 -25.67 53.02
N LEU A 140 43.33 -25.69 52.24
CA LEU A 140 43.45 -26.38 50.96
C LEU A 140 44.34 -27.59 51.21
N PRO A 141 44.11 -28.71 50.51
CA PRO A 141 45.16 -29.08 49.56
C PRO A 141 44.64 -29.62 48.23
N GLU A 142 45.21 -29.08 47.16
CA GLU A 142 45.32 -29.66 45.81
C GLU A 142 46.31 -30.86 45.83
N PRO A 143 46.28 -31.84 44.89
CA PRO A 143 46.65 -31.57 43.48
C PRO A 143 45.94 -32.40 42.36
N THR A 144 45.68 -31.71 41.24
CA THR A 144 45.85 -32.02 39.78
C THR A 144 46.14 -33.45 39.28
N PRO A 145 46.12 -33.75 37.94
CA PRO A 145 45.35 -33.28 36.77
C PRO A 145 44.82 -34.49 35.93
N THR A 146 44.58 -34.34 34.61
CA THR A 146 44.34 -35.39 33.57
C THR A 146 42.84 -35.67 33.32
N GLU A 147 42.24 -35.62 32.13
CA GLU A 147 42.64 -35.43 30.74
C GLU A 147 41.32 -35.35 29.92
N ALA A 148 41.28 -34.47 28.92
CA ALA A 148 40.21 -34.41 27.92
C ALA A 148 40.47 -35.47 26.83
N PRO A 149 39.73 -35.45 25.71
CA PRO A 149 38.33 -35.79 25.46
C PRO A 149 38.24 -37.07 24.60
N ASP A 150 37.05 -37.68 24.43
CA ASP A 150 36.74 -38.31 23.12
C ASP A 150 35.22 -38.46 22.91
N PRO A 151 34.71 -38.33 21.66
CA PRO A 151 33.31 -38.36 21.31
C PRO A 151 32.84 -39.69 20.69
N ALA A 152 31.53 -39.74 20.43
CA ALA A 152 30.81 -40.59 19.47
C ALA A 152 30.54 -42.06 19.89
N PRO A 153 29.66 -42.81 19.18
CA PRO A 153 28.71 -42.43 18.13
C PRO A 153 27.26 -42.94 18.37
N ALA A 154 26.38 -42.47 17.49
CA ALA A 154 25.03 -42.91 17.25
C ALA A 154 24.84 -44.44 17.15
N ARG A 155 23.66 -44.91 17.57
CA ARG A 155 22.95 -46.02 16.91
C ARG A 155 21.47 -45.69 16.73
N LYS A 156 21.05 -45.70 15.45
CA LYS A 156 19.72 -46.12 15.00
C LYS A 156 19.44 -47.53 15.52
N ASP A 157 18.18 -47.87 15.75
CA ASP A 157 17.50 -48.98 15.05
C ASP A 157 16.11 -49.24 15.67
N ALA A 158 15.17 -49.54 14.78
CA ALA A 158 13.82 -50.12 14.94
C ALA A 158 12.72 -49.27 15.59
#